data_AF-A0ABD5TJV1-F1
#
_entry.id   AF-A0ABD5TJV1-F1
#
_cell.length_a   1.000
_cell.length_b   1.000
_cell.length_c   1.000
_cell.angle_alpha   90.00
_cell.angle_beta   90.00
_cell.angle_gamma   90.00
#
_symmetry.space_group_name_H-M   'P 1'
#
loop_
_entity.id
_entity.type
_entity.pdbx_description
1 polymer ?
#
loop_
_entity_poly.entity_id
_entity_poly.type
_entity_poly.pdbx_seq_one_letter_code
_entity_poly.pdbx_strand_id
1 'polypeptide(L)'
;MDAGTVQEVTAGDCTDLYCIDTEMYDTPEYGAVYVIDDERPAVVETGLGSSYERILEGLEELNIAPEDLEVIAVTHVHLDHAGGAGYLAEACPNAEVYVPSIGAPHLVDPGRLVAGTKAAVGEQWEYYAEPRPIPEERIVEIEDGDTIDLGTHELRVHEAPGHAPHQVVFADPANDAVFVADAAGIWIPAIEVVRETSPPSNFDLERCLEDVETLKEIDPDVLLYTHYGPRYVGDDLEEAMDEYASVLREWVAAVEAKREELGDDEAVIEHFAETSDMTDVWSERKAAAEERLNARGVLGYLTYRDS
;
A
#
# COMPACT_ATOMS: atom_id res chain seq x y z
N MET A 1 8.98 15.47 -9.87
CA MET A 1 7.59 15.76 -10.27
C MET A 1 7.08 16.86 -9.38
N ASP A 2 6.04 17.61 -9.76
CA ASP A 2 5.43 18.57 -8.83
C ASP A 2 4.43 17.83 -7.94
N ALA A 3 4.65 17.90 -6.63
CA ALA A 3 3.76 17.52 -5.55
C ALA A 3 2.26 17.60 -5.91
N GLY A 4 1.49 16.51 -5.77
CA GLY A 4 0.03 16.52 -5.94
C GLY A 4 -0.48 16.65 -7.38
N THR A 5 0.39 16.64 -8.39
CA THR A 5 -0.03 16.68 -9.80
C THR A 5 -0.70 15.36 -10.19
N VAL A 6 -1.90 15.42 -10.76
CA VAL A 6 -2.57 14.26 -11.34
C VAL A 6 -1.83 13.78 -12.59
N GLN A 7 -1.57 12.48 -12.67
CA GLN A 7 -0.93 11.86 -13.83
C GLN A 7 -1.84 10.79 -14.40
N GLU A 8 -2.15 10.89 -15.68
CA GLU A 8 -2.80 9.80 -16.41
C GLU A 8 -1.87 8.57 -16.43
N VAL A 9 -2.40 7.41 -16.04
CA VAL A 9 -1.68 6.15 -16.10
C VAL A 9 -1.64 5.69 -17.55
N THR A 10 -0.45 5.76 -18.15
CA THR A 10 -0.20 5.40 -19.55
C THR A 10 0.55 4.06 -19.71
N ALA A 11 0.70 3.31 -18.62
CA ALA A 11 1.21 1.96 -18.65
C ALA A 11 0.16 1.03 -19.30
N GLY A 12 0.59 0.14 -20.18
CA GLY A 12 -0.32 -0.72 -20.94
C GLY A 12 -1.31 0.09 -21.80
N ASP A 13 -2.55 -0.39 -21.86
CA ASP A 13 -3.66 0.28 -22.54
C ASP A 13 -4.66 0.89 -21.53
N CYS A 14 -4.20 1.24 -20.32
CA CYS A 14 -5.05 1.79 -19.28
C CYS A 14 -5.80 3.05 -19.75
N THR A 15 -7.09 3.12 -19.43
CA THR A 15 -7.94 4.29 -19.63
C THR A 15 -8.60 4.70 -18.32
N ASP A 16 -8.98 5.98 -18.26
CA ASP A 16 -9.76 6.56 -17.16
C ASP A 16 -9.12 6.39 -15.77
N LEU A 17 -7.81 6.08 -15.74
CA LEU A 17 -7.03 5.78 -14.56
C LEU A 17 -5.94 6.83 -14.38
N TYR A 18 -5.86 7.36 -13.16
CA TYR A 18 -4.94 8.42 -12.79
C TYR A 18 -4.20 8.07 -11.50
N CYS A 19 -2.99 8.57 -11.37
CA CYS A 19 -2.13 8.43 -10.20
C CYS A 19 -1.83 9.82 -9.62
N ILE A 20 -1.91 9.93 -8.30
CA ILE A 20 -1.61 11.12 -7.53
C ILE A 20 -0.47 10.78 -6.56
N ASP A 21 0.65 11.50 -6.67
CA ASP A 21 1.74 11.42 -5.69
C ASP A 21 1.38 12.23 -4.44
N THR A 22 1.22 11.52 -3.33
CA THR A 22 0.90 12.08 -2.03
C THR A 22 2.10 12.69 -1.32
N GLU A 23 3.30 12.52 -1.87
CA GLU A 23 4.61 12.79 -1.25
C GLU A 23 4.68 12.25 0.17
N MET A 24 4.31 10.98 0.32
CA MET A 24 4.24 10.31 1.60
C MET A 24 5.60 10.44 2.34
N TYR A 25 5.56 10.82 3.62
CA TYR A 25 6.75 11.15 4.43
C TYR A 25 7.61 12.30 3.88
N ASP A 26 7.01 13.28 3.19
CA ASP A 26 7.71 14.34 2.44
C ASP A 26 8.73 13.77 1.43
N THR A 27 8.44 12.56 0.91
CA THR A 27 9.29 11.85 -0.06
C THR A 27 8.54 11.72 -1.38
N PRO A 28 8.97 12.43 -2.44
CA PRO A 28 8.39 12.28 -3.77
C PRO A 28 8.48 10.84 -4.27
N GLU A 29 7.47 10.43 -5.04
CA GLU A 29 7.39 9.09 -5.63
C GLU A 29 7.55 7.97 -4.59
N TYR A 30 7.04 8.18 -3.37
CA TYR A 30 6.98 7.14 -2.34
C TYR A 30 5.57 6.59 -2.16
N GLY A 31 4.53 7.43 -2.21
CA GLY A 31 3.16 7.01 -1.95
C GLY A 31 2.19 7.51 -3.02
N ALA A 32 1.53 6.57 -3.69
CA ALA A 32 0.57 6.79 -4.74
C ALA A 32 -0.86 6.53 -4.25
N VAL A 33 -1.78 7.37 -4.70
CA VAL A 33 -3.22 7.14 -4.64
C VAL A 33 -3.74 7.16 -6.06
N TYR A 34 -4.67 6.28 -6.38
CA TYR A 34 -5.23 6.18 -7.72
C TYR A 34 -6.66 6.69 -7.78
N VAL A 35 -7.03 7.25 -8.92
CA VAL A 35 -8.40 7.65 -9.23
C VAL A 35 -8.84 6.94 -10.51
N ILE A 36 -10.00 6.30 -10.47
CA ILE A 36 -10.71 5.78 -11.64
C ILE A 36 -11.90 6.70 -11.91
N ASP A 37 -11.92 7.34 -13.07
CA ASP A 37 -12.99 8.25 -13.53
C ASP A 37 -13.99 7.50 -14.41
N ASP A 38 -15.00 6.90 -13.78
CA ASP A 38 -16.05 6.14 -14.46
C ASP A 38 -17.44 6.56 -13.95
N GLU A 39 -18.50 5.82 -14.29
CA GLU A 39 -19.87 6.10 -13.85
C GLU A 39 -19.98 6.27 -12.33
N ARG A 40 -19.16 5.53 -11.57
CA ARG A 40 -18.96 5.70 -10.13
C ARG A 40 -17.48 6.02 -9.86
N PRO A 41 -17.09 7.30 -9.78
CA PRO A 41 -15.71 7.68 -9.55
C PRO A 41 -15.16 7.06 -8.26
N ALA A 42 -13.96 6.50 -8.35
CA ALA A 42 -13.34 5.75 -7.26
C ALA A 42 -11.94 6.27 -6.94
N VAL A 43 -11.62 6.29 -5.65
CA VAL A 43 -10.26 6.45 -5.13
C VAL A 43 -9.80 5.12 -4.57
N VAL A 44 -8.61 4.67 -4.97
CA VAL A 44 -7.94 3.50 -4.40
C VAL A 44 -6.75 3.97 -3.56
N GLU A 45 -6.80 3.65 -2.27
CA GLU A 45 -5.92 4.12 -1.19
C GLU A 45 -6.10 5.58 -0.80
N THR A 46 -5.65 5.93 0.41
CA THR A 46 -5.90 7.26 1.01
C THR A 46 -4.68 7.87 1.72
N GLY A 47 -3.54 7.15 1.73
CA GLY A 47 -2.30 7.63 2.30
C GLY A 47 -2.34 7.79 3.83
N LEU A 48 -1.36 8.56 4.34
CA LEU A 48 -1.16 8.90 5.76
C LEU A 48 -2.26 9.78 6.39
N GLY A 49 -3.23 10.22 5.58
CA GLY A 49 -4.25 11.20 5.94
C GLY A 49 -3.76 12.64 6.06
N SER A 50 -2.46 12.91 6.21
CA SER A 50 -1.88 14.26 6.20
C SER A 50 -1.92 14.91 4.81
N SER A 51 -1.96 14.09 3.76
CA SER A 51 -1.98 14.50 2.35
C SER A 51 -3.37 14.41 1.69
N TYR A 52 -4.46 14.24 2.46
CA TYR A 52 -5.80 14.06 1.88
C TYR A 52 -6.26 15.25 1.01
N GLU A 53 -5.79 16.47 1.31
CA GLU A 53 -6.11 17.67 0.52
C GLU A 53 -5.57 17.56 -0.92
N ARG A 54 -4.43 16.90 -1.13
CA ARG A 54 -3.86 16.66 -2.46
C ARG A 54 -4.73 15.71 -3.29
N ILE A 55 -5.36 14.74 -2.63
CA ILE A 55 -6.31 13.83 -3.29
C ILE A 55 -7.54 14.65 -3.75
N LEU A 56 -8.06 15.54 -2.90
CA LEU A 56 -9.19 16.41 -3.26
C LEU A 56 -8.84 17.39 -4.39
N GLU A 57 -7.64 17.98 -4.37
CA GLU A 57 -7.13 18.82 -5.45
C GLU A 57 -7.03 18.02 -6.76
N GLY A 58 -6.56 16.77 -6.71
CA GLY A 58 -6.50 15.91 -7.89
C GLY A 58 -7.88 15.53 -8.44
N LEU A 59 -8.87 15.27 -7.57
CA LEU A 59 -10.26 15.09 -8.00
C LEU A 59 -10.80 16.35 -8.70
N GLU A 60 -10.49 17.55 -8.17
CA GLU A 60 -10.87 18.82 -8.81
C GLU A 60 -10.24 18.98 -10.20
N GLU A 61 -8.96 18.62 -10.38
CA GLU A 61 -8.28 18.65 -11.69
C GLU A 61 -8.96 17.72 -12.71
N LEU A 62 -9.48 16.59 -12.26
CA LEU A 62 -10.25 15.64 -13.06
C LEU A 62 -11.70 16.06 -13.28
N ASN A 63 -12.16 17.17 -12.68
CA ASN A 63 -13.54 17.64 -12.70
C ASN A 63 -14.53 16.71 -11.96
N ILE A 64 -14.03 15.96 -10.98
CA ILE A 64 -14.84 15.13 -10.08
C ILE A 64 -15.11 15.96 -8.82
N ALA A 65 -16.35 16.42 -8.63
CA ALA A 65 -16.68 17.14 -7.41
C ALA A 65 -16.67 16.18 -6.19
N PRO A 66 -16.42 16.67 -4.96
CA PRO A 66 -16.45 15.81 -3.78
C PRO A 66 -17.78 15.07 -3.60
N GLU A 67 -18.91 15.65 -4.01
CA GLU A 67 -20.22 15.00 -3.98
C GLU A 67 -20.40 13.95 -5.08
N ASP A 68 -19.58 13.94 -6.13
CA ASP A 68 -19.64 12.99 -7.23
C ASP A 68 -18.76 11.76 -6.98
N LEU A 69 -17.79 11.83 -6.04
CA LEU A 69 -17.03 10.64 -5.62
C LEU A 69 -17.96 9.64 -4.93
N GLU A 70 -17.96 8.40 -5.42
CA GLU A 70 -18.84 7.33 -4.93
C GLU A 70 -18.10 6.23 -4.17
N VAL A 71 -16.82 5.99 -4.47
CA VAL A 71 -16.07 4.86 -3.92
C VAL A 71 -14.74 5.32 -3.34
N ILE A 72 -14.46 4.95 -2.09
CA ILE A 72 -13.14 5.00 -1.46
C ILE A 72 -12.77 3.56 -1.11
N ALA A 73 -11.91 2.93 -1.91
CA ALA A 73 -11.45 1.56 -1.69
C ALA A 73 -10.08 1.58 -1.01
N VAL A 74 -9.95 0.88 0.12
CA VAL A 74 -8.66 0.69 0.80
C VAL A 74 -8.28 -0.79 0.78
N THR A 75 -7.04 -1.08 0.42
CA THR A 75 -6.57 -2.46 0.29
C THR A 75 -6.41 -3.15 1.64
N HIS A 76 -6.03 -2.37 2.66
CA HIS A 76 -5.84 -2.82 4.02
C HIS A 76 -5.79 -1.63 4.99
N VAL A 77 -5.85 -1.88 6.30
CA VAL A 77 -6.02 -0.81 7.30
C VAL A 77 -4.72 -0.27 7.90
N HIS A 78 -3.53 -0.54 7.33
CA HIS A 78 -2.36 0.21 7.77
C HIS A 78 -2.57 1.71 7.50
N LEU A 79 -2.07 2.58 8.41
CA LEU A 79 -2.44 3.99 8.39
C LEU A 79 -1.76 4.81 7.29
N ASP A 80 -0.81 4.24 6.58
CA ASP A 80 -0.25 4.75 5.33
C ASP A 80 -1.09 4.37 4.10
N HIS A 81 -2.12 3.53 4.26
CA HIS A 81 -3.09 3.16 3.23
C HIS A 81 -4.47 3.76 3.53
N ALA A 82 -4.97 3.55 4.75
CA ALA A 82 -6.30 3.94 5.20
C ALA A 82 -6.33 5.20 6.09
N GLY A 83 -5.20 5.87 6.33
CA GLY A 83 -5.12 7.02 7.23
C GLY A 83 -5.98 8.20 6.79
N GLY A 84 -6.14 8.39 5.48
CA GLY A 84 -6.97 9.43 4.89
C GLY A 84 -8.44 9.07 4.71
N ALA A 85 -8.84 7.81 4.90
CA ALA A 85 -10.20 7.35 4.57
C ALA A 85 -11.29 8.14 5.30
N GLY A 86 -11.13 8.40 6.60
CA GLY A 86 -12.09 9.20 7.37
C GLY A 86 -12.12 10.67 6.98
N TYR A 87 -11.01 11.22 6.49
CA TYR A 87 -10.95 12.60 6.00
C TYR A 87 -11.67 12.71 4.65
N LEU A 88 -11.41 11.79 3.73
CA LEU A 88 -12.09 11.73 2.44
C LEU A 88 -13.58 11.45 2.60
N ALA A 89 -13.98 10.52 3.46
CA ALA A 89 -15.40 10.21 3.70
C ALA A 89 -16.18 11.42 4.25
N GLU A 90 -15.54 12.30 5.04
CA GLU A 90 -16.15 13.55 5.51
C GLU A 90 -16.24 14.61 4.40
N ALA A 91 -15.19 14.71 3.56
CA ALA A 91 -15.13 15.68 2.46
C ALA A 91 -16.02 15.28 1.27
N CYS A 92 -16.21 13.99 1.04
CA CYS A 92 -16.95 13.39 -0.07
C CYS A 92 -18.23 12.73 0.46
N PRO A 93 -19.31 13.49 0.70
CA PRO A 93 -20.46 13.05 1.49
C PRO A 93 -21.33 11.99 0.82
N ASN A 94 -21.05 11.57 -0.41
CA ASN A 94 -21.74 10.48 -1.09
C ASN A 94 -20.89 9.20 -1.21
N ALA A 95 -19.58 9.27 -0.98
CA ALA A 95 -18.67 8.14 -1.12
C ALA A 95 -18.83 7.08 -0.02
N GLU A 96 -18.96 5.81 -0.41
CA GLU A 96 -18.87 4.67 0.50
C GLU A 96 -17.41 4.22 0.64
N VAL A 97 -17.03 3.77 1.83
CA VAL A 97 -15.68 3.27 2.13
C VAL A 97 -15.68 1.75 2.07
N TYR A 98 -15.03 1.19 1.06
CA TYR A 98 -14.88 -0.25 0.86
C TYR A 98 -13.58 -0.71 1.51
N VAL A 99 -13.69 -1.70 2.41
CA VAL A 99 -12.57 -2.19 3.23
C VAL A 99 -12.76 -3.68 3.53
N PRO A 100 -11.68 -4.48 3.56
CA PRO A 100 -11.78 -5.87 3.99
C PRO A 100 -12.50 -6.00 5.34
N SER A 101 -13.42 -6.97 5.44
CA SER A 101 -14.29 -7.17 6.61
C SER A 101 -13.52 -7.22 7.94
N ILE A 102 -12.35 -7.86 7.94
CA ILE A 102 -11.43 -7.96 9.10
C ILE A 102 -10.95 -6.56 9.56
N GLY A 103 -10.76 -5.63 8.63
CA GLY A 103 -10.29 -4.27 8.87
C GLY A 103 -11.39 -3.28 9.28
N ALA A 104 -12.65 -3.50 8.87
CA ALA A 104 -13.74 -2.54 9.05
C ALA A 104 -13.91 -2.00 10.49
N PRO A 105 -13.83 -2.81 11.57
CA PRO A 105 -13.95 -2.29 12.93
C PRO A 105 -12.89 -1.24 13.30
N HIS A 106 -11.72 -1.29 12.67
CA HIS A 106 -10.65 -0.31 12.87
C HIS A 106 -10.91 1.04 12.21
N LEU A 107 -11.75 1.09 11.17
CA LEU A 107 -12.16 2.36 10.55
C LEU A 107 -13.30 3.03 11.33
N VAL A 108 -14.16 2.24 11.99
CA VAL A 108 -15.19 2.75 12.90
C VAL A 108 -14.56 3.31 14.19
N ASP A 109 -13.62 2.59 14.79
CA ASP A 109 -12.87 3.02 15.98
C ASP A 109 -11.36 2.79 15.79
N PRO A 110 -10.62 3.82 15.33
CA PRO A 110 -9.20 3.67 15.00
C PRO A 110 -8.28 3.65 16.22
N GLY A 111 -8.80 3.77 17.45
CA GLY A 111 -7.96 3.95 18.65
C GLY A 111 -6.91 2.86 18.86
N ARG A 112 -7.24 1.60 18.58
CA ARG A 112 -6.28 0.47 18.65
C ARG A 112 -5.23 0.53 17.54
N LEU A 113 -5.67 0.83 16.32
CA LEU A 113 -4.82 0.91 15.14
C LEU A 113 -3.81 2.06 15.26
N VAL A 114 -4.25 3.21 15.77
CA VAL A 114 -3.38 4.36 16.09
C VAL A 114 -2.32 3.98 17.12
N ALA A 115 -2.70 3.28 18.19
CA ALA A 115 -1.75 2.86 19.21
C ALA A 115 -0.70 1.89 18.66
N GLY A 116 -1.12 0.92 17.84
CA GLY A 116 -0.22 -0.03 17.17
C GLY A 116 0.74 0.66 16.20
N THR A 117 0.21 1.52 15.33
CA THR A 117 1.01 2.27 14.34
C THR A 117 2.06 3.13 15.03
N LYS A 118 1.69 3.92 16.05
CA LYS A 118 2.65 4.73 16.84
C LYS A 118 3.81 3.91 17.40
N ALA A 119 3.54 2.68 17.85
CA ALA A 119 4.58 1.79 18.37
C ALA A 119 5.49 1.26 17.26
N ALA A 120 4.96 0.98 16.08
CA ALA A 120 5.72 0.46 14.94
C ALA A 120 6.61 1.54 14.28
N VAL A 121 6.03 2.71 13.98
CA VAL A 121 6.67 3.74 13.14
C VAL A 121 7.47 4.77 13.95
N GLY A 122 7.23 4.86 15.26
CA GLY A 122 7.99 5.72 16.17
C GLY A 122 7.97 7.19 15.76
N GLU A 123 9.14 7.77 15.50
CA GLU A 123 9.28 9.18 15.13
C GLU A 123 8.61 9.53 13.80
N GLN A 124 8.40 8.55 12.91
CA GLN A 124 7.67 8.77 11.65
C GLN A 124 6.19 9.14 11.89
N TRP A 125 5.66 8.95 13.11
CA TRP A 125 4.30 9.37 13.44
C TRP A 125 4.04 10.86 13.19
N GLU A 126 5.07 11.72 13.18
CA GLU A 126 4.92 13.14 12.89
C GLU A 126 4.35 13.44 11.50
N TYR A 127 4.48 12.50 10.56
CA TYR A 127 3.95 12.61 9.20
C TYR A 127 2.49 12.18 9.09
N TYR A 128 1.95 11.46 10.09
CA TYR A 128 0.58 10.95 10.08
C TYR A 128 -0.40 12.02 10.56
N ALA A 129 -1.56 12.08 9.90
CA ALA A 129 -2.74 12.66 10.52
C ALA A 129 -3.39 11.61 11.42
N GLU A 130 -3.92 12.03 12.57
CA GLU A 130 -4.69 11.10 13.40
C GLU A 130 -6.00 10.74 12.66
N PRO A 131 -6.23 9.46 12.32
CA PRO A 131 -7.35 9.07 11.47
C PRO A 131 -8.70 9.43 12.11
N ARG A 132 -9.62 9.91 11.28
CA ARG A 132 -11.00 10.19 11.70
C ARG A 132 -11.83 8.90 11.66
N PRO A 133 -12.69 8.64 12.66
CA PRO A 133 -13.61 7.51 12.61
C PRO A 133 -14.64 7.69 11.49
N ILE A 134 -15.00 6.59 10.83
CA ILE A 134 -16.02 6.55 9.79
C ILE A 134 -17.32 5.97 10.37
N PRO A 135 -18.50 6.59 10.14
CA PRO A 135 -19.78 6.00 10.52
C PRO A 135 -19.97 4.60 9.91
N GLU A 136 -20.46 3.65 10.69
CA GLU A 136 -20.63 2.25 10.24
C GLU A 136 -21.50 2.16 8.99
N GLU A 137 -22.52 3.02 8.85
CA GLU A 137 -23.39 3.08 7.68
C GLU A 137 -22.71 3.57 6.39
N ARG A 138 -21.46 4.05 6.47
CA ARG A 138 -20.64 4.47 5.33
C ARG A 138 -19.62 3.43 4.93
N ILE A 139 -19.49 2.34 5.69
CA ILE A 139 -18.54 1.28 5.42
C ILE A 139 -19.24 0.14 4.70
N VAL A 140 -18.61 -0.33 3.62
CA VAL A 140 -18.97 -1.56 2.92
C VAL A 140 -17.85 -2.56 3.15
N GLU A 141 -18.16 -3.63 3.87
CA GLU A 141 -17.24 -4.75 4.07
C GLU A 141 -17.13 -5.56 2.78
N ILE A 142 -15.90 -5.88 2.38
CA ILE A 142 -15.59 -6.73 1.23
C ILE A 142 -14.84 -8.00 1.64
N GLU A 143 -15.04 -9.07 0.89
CA GLU A 143 -14.38 -10.38 1.04
C GLU A 143 -13.79 -10.85 -0.31
N ASP A 144 -12.98 -11.91 -0.28
CA ASP A 144 -12.45 -12.54 -1.49
C ASP A 144 -13.56 -12.90 -2.50
N GLY A 145 -13.34 -12.55 -3.77
CA GLY A 145 -14.28 -12.82 -4.86
C GLY A 145 -15.43 -11.82 -4.97
N ASP A 146 -15.53 -10.82 -4.08
CA ASP A 146 -16.44 -9.69 -4.26
C ASP A 146 -16.02 -8.81 -5.45
N THR A 147 -16.93 -7.95 -5.90
CA THR A 147 -16.69 -7.01 -6.99
C THR A 147 -17.32 -5.67 -6.66
N ILE A 148 -16.52 -4.61 -6.74
CA ILE A 148 -16.99 -3.22 -6.64
C ILE A 148 -17.23 -2.73 -8.07
N ASP A 149 -18.49 -2.65 -8.47
CA ASP A 149 -18.91 -2.19 -9.80
C ASP A 149 -18.72 -0.66 -9.93
N LEU A 150 -17.96 -0.20 -10.93
CA LEU A 150 -17.74 1.23 -11.19
C LEU A 150 -18.41 1.71 -12.49
N GLY A 151 -19.00 0.79 -13.27
CA GLY A 151 -19.56 1.05 -14.60
C GLY A 151 -18.85 0.23 -15.68
N THR A 152 -17.93 0.86 -16.41
CA THR A 152 -17.05 0.19 -17.39
C THR A 152 -15.92 -0.59 -16.71
N HIS A 153 -15.39 -0.04 -15.63
CA HIS A 153 -14.39 -0.61 -14.73
C HIS A 153 -15.07 -1.35 -13.57
N GLU A 154 -14.32 -2.26 -12.97
CA GLU A 154 -14.73 -2.94 -11.73
C GLU A 154 -13.48 -3.25 -10.91
N LEU A 155 -13.61 -3.28 -9.58
CA LEU A 155 -12.55 -3.73 -8.68
C LEU A 155 -12.91 -5.12 -8.15
N ARG A 156 -12.29 -6.15 -8.72
CA ARG A 156 -12.42 -7.54 -8.24
C ARG A 156 -11.48 -7.75 -7.06
N VAL A 157 -12.05 -8.23 -5.96
CA VAL A 157 -11.34 -8.39 -4.69
C VAL A 157 -10.66 -9.75 -4.64
N HIS A 158 -9.35 -9.75 -4.38
CA HIS A 158 -8.56 -10.97 -4.14
C HIS A 158 -7.84 -10.85 -2.80
N GLU A 159 -7.98 -11.84 -1.93
CA GLU A 159 -7.19 -11.89 -0.69
C GLU A 159 -5.68 -12.03 -0.99
N ALA A 160 -4.88 -11.22 -0.30
CA ALA A 160 -3.42 -11.27 -0.35
C ALA A 160 -2.84 -11.05 1.07
N PRO A 161 -3.06 -11.98 2.01
CA PRO A 161 -2.95 -11.73 3.44
C PRO A 161 -1.53 -11.82 4.02
N GLY A 162 -0.48 -11.92 3.18
CA GLY A 162 0.90 -12.15 3.63
C GLY A 162 1.54 -10.95 4.32
N HIS A 163 1.36 -9.76 3.77
CA HIS A 163 1.83 -8.51 4.40
C HIS A 163 1.03 -8.17 5.67
N ALA A 164 -0.29 -8.29 5.56
CA ALA A 164 -1.22 -8.11 6.67
C ALA A 164 -2.45 -9.03 6.49
N PRO A 165 -2.98 -9.64 7.56
CA PRO A 165 -4.12 -10.57 7.46
C PRO A 165 -5.41 -9.98 6.90
N HIS A 166 -5.49 -8.66 6.82
CA HIS A 166 -6.63 -7.90 6.31
C HIS A 166 -6.28 -7.20 4.99
N GLN A 167 -5.29 -7.70 4.24
CA GLN A 167 -4.91 -7.17 2.94
C GLN A 167 -5.62 -7.90 1.80
N VAL A 168 -6.11 -7.10 0.86
CA VAL A 168 -6.59 -7.54 -0.45
C VAL A 168 -5.86 -6.77 -1.55
N VAL A 169 -5.86 -7.31 -2.75
CA VAL A 169 -5.54 -6.59 -3.98
C VAL A 169 -6.81 -6.40 -4.80
N PHE A 170 -6.83 -5.36 -5.62
CA PHE A 170 -7.96 -5.09 -6.52
C PHE A 170 -7.54 -5.29 -7.97
N ALA A 171 -8.17 -6.21 -8.68
CA ALA A 171 -7.98 -6.34 -10.13
C ALA A 171 -9.01 -5.48 -10.86
N ASP A 172 -8.53 -4.69 -11.83
CA ASP A 172 -9.35 -3.98 -12.82
C ASP A 172 -9.14 -4.64 -14.21
N PRO A 173 -10.03 -5.57 -14.60
CA PRO A 173 -9.91 -6.29 -15.85
C PRO A 173 -10.07 -5.41 -17.11
N ALA A 174 -10.70 -4.24 -17.00
CA ALA A 174 -10.85 -3.34 -18.15
C ALA A 174 -9.52 -2.72 -18.56
N ASN A 175 -8.65 -2.47 -17.57
CA ASN A 175 -7.30 -1.95 -17.74
C ASN A 175 -6.22 -3.04 -17.77
N ASP A 176 -6.59 -4.31 -17.60
CA ASP A 176 -5.66 -5.42 -17.42
C ASP A 176 -4.61 -5.14 -16.32
N ALA A 177 -5.10 -4.58 -15.21
CA ALA A 177 -4.28 -4.00 -14.16
C ALA A 177 -4.66 -4.52 -12.77
N VAL A 178 -3.71 -4.52 -11.84
CA VAL A 178 -3.94 -4.85 -10.42
C VAL A 178 -3.36 -3.77 -9.51
N PHE A 179 -4.18 -3.26 -8.60
CA PHE A 179 -3.76 -2.50 -7.43
C PHE A 179 -3.17 -3.47 -6.40
N VAL A 180 -1.84 -3.56 -6.38
CA VAL A 180 -1.11 -4.62 -5.68
C VAL A 180 -0.93 -4.39 -4.18
N ALA A 181 -1.40 -3.25 -3.65
CA ALA A 181 -1.16 -2.87 -2.27
C ALA A 181 0.35 -3.00 -1.95
N ASP A 182 0.68 -3.82 -0.94
CA ASP A 182 2.04 -4.18 -0.56
C ASP A 182 2.41 -5.63 -0.91
N ALA A 183 1.54 -6.33 -1.67
CA ALA A 183 1.74 -7.74 -2.07
C ALA A 183 2.84 -7.94 -3.13
N ALA A 184 3.29 -6.85 -3.76
CA ALA A 184 4.39 -6.87 -4.73
C ALA A 184 5.60 -6.01 -4.29
N GLY A 185 5.56 -5.43 -3.08
CA GLY A 185 6.67 -4.65 -2.51
C GLY A 185 6.59 -3.14 -2.77
N ILE A 186 7.72 -2.47 -2.55
CA ILE A 186 7.95 -1.06 -2.89
C ILE A 186 8.74 -1.05 -4.19
N TRP A 187 8.10 -0.80 -5.32
CA TRP A 187 8.82 -0.65 -6.58
C TRP A 187 9.54 0.76 -6.54
N ILE A 188 10.56 1.04 -7.35
CA ILE A 188 11.26 2.35 -7.35
C ILE A 188 11.66 2.71 -8.79
N PRO A 189 11.09 3.77 -9.41
CA PRO A 189 11.15 3.90 -10.87
C PRO A 189 12.47 4.50 -11.30
N ALA A 190 13.03 5.37 -10.46
CA ALA A 190 14.27 6.07 -10.75
C ALA A 190 15.46 5.11 -10.94
N ILE A 191 15.39 3.91 -10.37
CA ILE A 191 16.43 2.88 -10.44
C ILE A 191 15.90 1.51 -10.91
N GLU A 192 14.60 1.41 -11.23
CA GLU A 192 13.93 0.19 -11.71
C GLU A 192 14.16 -1.03 -10.79
N VAL A 193 13.95 -0.87 -9.47
CA VAL A 193 14.14 -1.94 -8.47
C VAL A 193 12.90 -2.10 -7.60
N VAL A 194 12.58 -3.32 -7.20
CA VAL A 194 11.60 -3.62 -6.15
C VAL A 194 12.28 -3.89 -4.80
N ARG A 195 11.70 -3.38 -3.72
CA ARG A 195 12.12 -3.57 -2.32
C ARG A 195 11.03 -4.28 -1.53
N GLU A 196 11.46 -4.90 -0.45
CA GLU A 196 10.62 -5.66 0.46
C GLU A 196 9.57 -4.80 1.19
N THR A 197 8.48 -5.46 1.58
CA THR A 197 7.45 -4.96 2.51
C THR A 197 7.26 -6.03 3.58
N SER A 198 7.80 -5.78 4.76
CA SER A 198 7.83 -6.72 5.86
C SER A 198 7.59 -6.05 7.22
N PRO A 199 6.52 -5.25 7.38
CA PRO A 199 6.29 -4.52 8.61
C PRO A 199 5.88 -5.45 9.76
N PRO A 200 6.16 -5.06 11.02
CA PRO A 200 5.62 -5.74 12.17
C PRO A 200 4.11 -5.47 12.30
N SER A 201 3.32 -6.33 12.94
CA SER A 201 3.71 -7.60 13.58
C SER A 201 3.20 -8.82 12.83
N ASN A 202 2.67 -8.64 11.62
CA ASN A 202 1.91 -9.67 10.93
C ASN A 202 2.51 -10.15 9.62
N PHE A 203 3.65 -9.59 9.20
CA PHE A 203 4.42 -10.12 8.08
C PHE A 203 4.66 -11.64 8.24
N ASP A 204 4.34 -12.38 7.19
CA ASP A 204 4.55 -13.82 7.08
C ASP A 204 5.13 -14.15 5.70
N LEU A 205 6.40 -14.58 5.67
CA LEU A 205 7.10 -14.84 4.40
C LEU A 205 6.39 -15.88 3.53
N GLU A 206 5.89 -16.97 4.11
CA GLU A 206 5.29 -18.05 3.32
C GLU A 206 3.99 -17.57 2.69
N ARG A 207 3.19 -16.78 3.42
CA ARG A 207 1.99 -16.16 2.88
C ARG A 207 2.29 -15.07 1.84
N CYS A 208 3.32 -14.25 2.03
CA CYS A 208 3.74 -13.31 0.99
C CYS A 208 4.13 -14.04 -0.29
N LEU A 209 4.76 -15.21 -0.19
CA LEU A 209 5.07 -16.04 -1.36
C LEU A 209 3.81 -16.65 -1.99
N GLU A 210 2.76 -16.95 -1.21
CA GLU A 210 1.44 -17.32 -1.73
C GLU A 210 0.77 -16.13 -2.46
N ASP A 211 0.87 -14.91 -1.92
CA ASP A 211 0.34 -13.69 -2.55
C ASP A 211 1.01 -13.42 -3.91
N VAL A 212 2.31 -13.70 -4.03
CA VAL A 212 3.03 -13.62 -5.31
C VAL A 212 2.42 -14.58 -6.34
N GLU A 213 2.08 -15.80 -5.93
CA GLU A 213 1.42 -16.75 -6.85
C GLU A 213 0.00 -16.30 -7.18
N THR A 214 -0.73 -15.69 -6.23
CA THR A 214 -2.03 -15.05 -6.52
C THR A 214 -1.91 -13.99 -7.63
N LEU A 215 -0.90 -13.13 -7.58
CA LEU A 215 -0.67 -12.12 -8.62
C LEU A 215 -0.34 -12.75 -9.99
N LYS A 216 0.45 -13.83 -10.01
CA LYS A 216 0.70 -14.61 -11.23
C LYS A 216 -0.56 -15.30 -11.77
N GLU A 217 -1.47 -15.73 -10.90
CA GLU A 217 -2.74 -16.34 -11.30
C GLU A 217 -3.74 -15.32 -11.85
N ILE A 218 -3.71 -14.07 -11.37
CA ILE A 218 -4.50 -12.96 -11.92
C ILE A 218 -4.00 -12.59 -13.33
N ASP A 219 -2.69 -12.71 -13.56
CA ASP A 219 -2.02 -12.52 -14.86
C ASP A 219 -2.21 -11.11 -15.49
N PRO A 220 -1.97 -9.98 -14.75
CA PRO A 220 -2.15 -8.64 -15.29
C PRO A 220 -0.95 -8.14 -16.10
N ASP A 221 -1.23 -7.27 -17.08
CA ASP A 221 -0.22 -6.53 -17.84
C ASP A 221 0.36 -5.35 -17.03
N VAL A 222 -0.38 -4.79 -16.07
CA VAL A 222 0.01 -3.61 -15.29
C VAL A 222 -0.12 -3.84 -13.78
N LEU A 223 0.94 -3.53 -13.04
CA LEU A 223 0.95 -3.49 -11.58
C LEU A 223 0.88 -2.04 -11.09
N LEU A 224 -0.05 -1.73 -10.21
CA LEU A 224 -0.31 -0.41 -9.66
C LEU A 224 0.06 -0.43 -8.17
N TYR A 225 1.29 -0.04 -7.81
CA TYR A 225 1.72 -0.12 -6.41
C TYR A 225 1.27 1.09 -5.61
N THR A 226 1.00 0.88 -4.31
CA THR A 226 0.67 1.96 -3.39
C THR A 226 1.93 2.68 -2.93
N HIS A 227 3.00 1.96 -2.62
CA HIS A 227 4.31 2.58 -2.35
C HIS A 227 5.05 2.83 -3.65
N TYR A 228 4.40 3.68 -4.47
CA TYR A 228 4.64 4.31 -5.78
C TYR A 228 4.14 3.60 -7.07
N GLY A 229 3.97 4.39 -8.13
CA GLY A 229 3.05 4.23 -9.25
C GLY A 229 3.05 2.99 -10.19
N PRO A 230 2.53 3.17 -11.42
CA PRO A 230 2.26 2.07 -12.35
C PRO A 230 3.55 1.45 -12.95
N ARG A 231 3.55 0.13 -13.10
CA ARG A 231 4.58 -0.67 -13.80
C ARG A 231 3.90 -1.53 -14.86
N TYR A 232 4.24 -1.31 -16.13
CA TYR A 232 3.90 -2.26 -17.18
C TYR A 232 4.84 -3.47 -17.08
N VAL A 233 4.29 -4.66 -16.97
CA VAL A 233 5.02 -5.93 -16.91
C VAL A 233 4.71 -6.82 -18.11
N GLY A 234 3.49 -6.80 -18.64
CA GLY A 234 3.10 -7.61 -19.80
C GLY A 234 3.49 -9.09 -19.66
N ASP A 235 4.06 -9.64 -20.74
CA ASP A 235 4.61 -11.01 -20.77
C ASP A 235 5.72 -11.29 -19.72
N ASP A 236 6.30 -10.26 -19.09
CA ASP A 236 7.37 -10.38 -18.09
C ASP A 236 6.85 -10.44 -16.63
N LEU A 237 5.53 -10.58 -16.42
CA LEU A 237 4.92 -10.69 -15.09
C LEU A 237 5.58 -11.77 -14.22
N GLU A 238 5.78 -12.97 -14.76
CA GLU A 238 6.36 -14.09 -14.00
C GLU A 238 7.79 -13.75 -13.52
N GLU A 239 8.59 -13.06 -14.36
CA GLU A 239 9.92 -12.60 -14.00
C GLU A 239 9.87 -11.52 -12.91
N ALA A 240 8.97 -10.54 -13.04
CA ALA A 240 8.81 -9.48 -12.03
C ALA A 240 8.35 -10.03 -10.67
N MET A 241 7.48 -11.04 -10.66
CA MET A 241 7.00 -11.70 -9.45
C MET A 241 8.06 -12.61 -8.83
N ASP A 242 8.86 -13.32 -9.64
CA ASP A 242 10.01 -14.10 -9.16
C ASP A 242 11.13 -13.21 -8.60
N GLU A 243 11.34 -12.02 -9.17
CA GLU A 243 12.23 -10.98 -8.65
C GLU A 243 11.80 -10.59 -7.22
N TYR A 244 10.55 -10.21 -7.03
CA TYR A 244 10.05 -9.80 -5.71
C TYR A 244 10.08 -10.95 -4.68
N ALA A 245 9.70 -12.17 -5.09
CA ALA A 245 9.83 -13.35 -4.24
C ALA A 245 11.29 -13.63 -3.83
N SER A 246 12.25 -13.30 -4.68
CA SER A 246 13.67 -13.40 -4.37
C SER A 246 14.10 -12.32 -3.38
N VAL A 247 13.67 -11.06 -3.59
CA VAL A 247 13.89 -9.95 -2.66
C VAL A 247 13.42 -10.29 -1.24
N LEU A 248 12.20 -10.82 -1.08
CA LEU A 248 11.68 -11.23 0.22
C LEU A 248 12.53 -12.32 0.89
N ARG A 249 12.90 -13.37 0.14
CA ARG A 249 13.71 -14.48 0.68
C ARG A 249 15.11 -14.01 1.07
N GLU A 250 15.74 -13.20 0.22
CA GLU A 250 17.08 -12.66 0.47
C GLU A 250 17.08 -11.72 1.66
N TRP A 251 16.07 -10.86 1.79
CA TRP A 251 15.89 -9.99 2.94
C TRP A 251 15.74 -10.77 4.24
N VAL A 252 14.83 -11.75 4.27
CA VAL A 252 14.62 -12.58 5.47
C VAL A 252 15.89 -13.34 5.84
N ALA A 253 16.58 -13.93 4.87
CA ALA A 253 17.85 -14.62 5.10
C ALA A 253 18.95 -13.68 5.62
N ALA A 254 19.01 -12.45 5.12
CA ALA A 254 19.98 -11.45 5.57
C ALA A 254 19.72 -11.04 7.03
N VAL A 255 18.46 -10.78 7.41
CA VAL A 255 18.07 -10.45 8.78
C VAL A 255 18.34 -11.63 9.72
N GLU A 256 17.99 -12.86 9.31
CA GLU A 256 18.26 -14.07 10.09
C GLU A 256 19.76 -14.29 10.33
N ALA A 257 20.58 -14.20 9.30
CA ALA A 257 22.03 -14.31 9.42
C ALA A 257 22.62 -13.21 10.33
N LYS A 258 22.10 -11.99 10.25
CA LYS A 258 22.53 -10.88 11.10
C LYS A 258 22.11 -11.10 12.56
N ARG A 259 20.93 -11.67 12.79
CA ARG A 259 20.44 -12.06 14.12
C ARG A 259 21.34 -13.12 14.76
N GLU A 260 21.77 -14.12 14.00
CA GLU A 260 22.74 -15.13 14.48
C GLU A 260 24.11 -14.53 14.80
N GLU A 261 24.57 -13.56 14.00
CA GLU A 261 25.85 -12.87 14.19
C GLU A 261 25.88 -12.01 15.45
N LEU A 262 24.85 -11.17 15.63
CA LEU A 262 24.82 -10.14 16.69
C LEU A 262 24.19 -10.64 17.98
N GLY A 263 23.21 -11.56 17.91
CA GLY A 263 22.49 -12.09 19.07
C GLY A 263 21.64 -11.06 19.83
N ASP A 264 21.36 -9.91 19.22
CA ASP A 264 20.58 -8.81 19.79
C ASP A 264 19.72 -8.16 18.70
N ASP A 265 18.40 -8.23 18.84
CA ASP A 265 17.43 -7.78 17.82
C ASP A 265 17.53 -6.27 17.54
N GLU A 266 17.83 -5.44 18.56
CA GLU A 266 18.01 -4.00 18.37
C GLU A 266 19.29 -3.67 17.57
N ALA A 267 20.39 -4.38 17.86
CA ALA A 267 21.62 -4.23 17.08
C ALA A 267 21.44 -4.66 15.61
N VAL A 268 20.58 -5.64 15.33
CA VAL A 268 20.22 -6.04 13.96
C VAL A 268 19.46 -4.92 13.26
N ILE A 269 18.45 -4.36 13.93
CA ILE A 269 17.63 -3.25 13.40
C ILE A 269 18.50 -2.04 13.05
N GLU A 270 19.38 -1.62 13.96
CA GLU A 270 20.26 -0.47 13.71
C GLU A 270 21.32 -0.77 12.64
N HIS A 271 21.78 -2.02 12.51
CA HIS A 271 22.71 -2.39 11.43
C HIS A 271 22.12 -2.07 10.06
N PHE A 272 20.92 -2.58 9.75
CA PHE A 272 20.28 -2.33 8.45
C PHE A 272 19.97 -0.84 8.25
N ALA A 273 19.52 -0.16 9.30
CA ALA A 273 19.25 1.28 9.25
C ALA A 273 20.49 2.12 8.91
N GLU A 274 21.66 1.78 9.46
CA GLU A 274 22.92 2.48 9.22
C GLU A 274 23.58 2.12 7.88
N THR A 275 23.25 0.96 7.31
CA THR A 275 23.85 0.46 6.06
C THR A 275 22.93 0.51 4.85
N SER A 276 21.77 1.16 4.95
CA SER A 276 20.83 1.30 3.82
C SER A 276 21.52 1.94 2.63
N ASP A 277 21.31 1.38 1.44
CA ASP A 277 21.76 1.91 0.16
C ASP A 277 20.74 2.87 -0.48
N MET A 278 19.60 3.09 0.17
CA MET A 278 18.48 3.90 -0.33
C MET A 278 18.60 5.39 0.02
N THR A 279 19.68 5.83 0.66
CA THR A 279 19.82 7.23 1.12
C THR A 279 19.82 8.25 -0.02
N ASP A 280 20.28 7.85 -1.21
CA ASP A 280 20.28 8.68 -2.40
C ASP A 280 18.88 8.82 -3.03
N VAL A 281 17.93 7.94 -2.68
CA VAL A 281 16.56 7.93 -3.21
C VAL A 281 15.55 8.51 -2.21
N TRP A 282 15.56 8.05 -0.95
CA TRP A 282 14.53 8.39 0.06
C TRP A 282 15.05 9.23 1.22
N SER A 283 16.17 9.95 1.07
CA SER A 283 16.88 10.61 2.18
C SER A 283 17.42 9.64 3.25
N GLU A 284 18.43 10.07 4.00
CA GLU A 284 18.97 9.29 5.13
C GLU A 284 17.89 8.95 6.17
N ARG A 285 16.99 9.89 6.47
CA ARG A 285 15.98 9.73 7.51
C ARG A 285 14.98 8.65 7.14
N LYS A 286 14.41 8.71 5.93
CA LYS A 286 13.34 7.80 5.53
C LYS A 286 13.89 6.45 5.08
N ALA A 287 15.04 6.38 4.40
CA ALA A 287 15.73 5.11 4.16
C ALA A 287 15.98 4.34 5.47
N ALA A 288 16.60 4.99 6.47
CA ALA A 288 16.86 4.34 7.75
C ALA A 288 15.58 3.99 8.53
N ALA A 289 14.49 4.75 8.38
CA ALA A 289 13.21 4.40 9.02
C ALA A 289 12.58 3.16 8.38
N GLU A 290 12.68 3.04 7.06
CA GLU A 290 12.16 1.91 6.29
C GLU A 290 12.85 0.60 6.65
N GLU A 291 14.18 0.61 6.71
CA GLU A 291 14.97 -0.55 7.16
C GLU A 291 14.59 -1.00 8.58
N ARG A 292 14.39 -0.04 9.50
CA ARG A 292 14.00 -0.37 10.87
C ARG A 292 12.64 -1.06 10.92
N LEU A 293 11.69 -0.58 10.13
CA LEU A 293 10.35 -1.15 10.08
C LEU A 293 10.41 -2.58 9.54
N ASN A 294 11.05 -2.78 8.39
CA ASN A 294 11.17 -4.08 7.74
C ASN A 294 11.97 -5.10 8.57
N ALA A 295 13.09 -4.68 9.17
CA ALA A 295 13.89 -5.56 10.04
C ALA A 295 13.09 -6.02 11.27
N ARG A 296 12.28 -5.13 11.86
CA ARG A 296 11.40 -5.48 13.00
C ARG A 296 10.36 -6.52 12.64
N GLY A 297 9.72 -6.41 11.48
CA GLY A 297 8.71 -7.40 11.08
C GLY A 297 9.33 -8.77 10.82
N VAL A 298 10.48 -8.84 10.14
CA VAL A 298 11.19 -10.12 9.97
C VAL A 298 11.62 -10.73 11.30
N LEU A 299 12.18 -9.94 12.23
CA LEU A 299 12.55 -10.46 13.57
C LEU A 299 11.33 -11.00 14.34
N GLY A 300 10.18 -10.36 14.19
CA GLY A 300 8.89 -10.84 14.68
C GLY A 300 8.50 -12.19 14.07
N TYR A 301 8.54 -12.28 12.74
CA TYR A 301 8.27 -13.50 11.98
C TYR A 301 9.17 -14.66 12.40
N LEU A 302 10.50 -14.46 12.46
CA LEU A 302 11.47 -15.47 12.88
C LEU A 302 11.17 -15.99 14.30
N THR A 303 10.79 -15.08 15.21
CA THR A 303 10.44 -15.46 16.59
C THR A 303 9.20 -16.34 16.65
N TYR A 304 8.18 -16.08 15.81
CA TYR A 304 6.99 -16.90 15.71
C TYR A 304 7.27 -18.25 15.06
N ARG A 305 8.00 -18.26 13.94
CA ARG A 305 8.37 -19.45 13.17
C ARG A 305 9.15 -20.47 14.01
N ASP A 306 10.01 -19.99 14.90
CA ASP A 306 10.88 -20.82 15.74
C ASP A 306 10.23 -21.27 17.07
N SER A 307 9.00 -20.81 17.37
CA SER A 307 8.27 -21.09 18.62
C SER A 307 7.46 -22.39 18.60
#